data_AF-A0A6G7VBB0-F1
#
_entry.id   AF-A0A6G7VBB0-F1
#
_cell.length_a   1.000
_cell.length_b   1.000
_cell.length_c   1.000
_cell.angle_alpha   90.00
_cell.angle_beta   90.00
_cell.angle_gamma   90.00
#
_symmetry.space_group_name_H-M   'P 1'
#
loop_
_entity.id
_entity.type
_entity.pdbx_description
1 polymer ?
#
loop_
_entity_poly.entity_id
_entity_poly.type
_entity_poly.pdbx_seq_one_letter_code
_entity_poly.pdbx_strand_id
1 'polypeptide(L)'
;MPLAELNLAIALMLLATISVGLIRVVLGPTPADRLLAAQLLGTSGIGVLVVLSSVIQVPALIDVALVFALLAAVTTIAFTRKHP
;
A
#
# COMPACT_ATOMS: atom_id res chain seq x y z
N MET A 1 -7.76 19.59 -22.04
CA MET A 1 -8.22 19.11 -20.73
C MET A 1 -7.38 19.82 -19.67
N PRO A 2 -7.98 20.52 -18.69
CA PRO A 2 -7.19 21.26 -17.70
C PRO A 2 -6.49 20.25 -16.79
N LEU A 3 -5.19 20.38 -16.56
CA LEU A 3 -4.42 19.48 -15.68
C LEU A 3 -5.06 19.34 -14.29
N ALA A 4 -5.80 20.36 -13.83
CA ALA A 4 -6.52 20.35 -12.56
C ALA A 4 -7.58 19.24 -12.46
N GLU A 5 -8.31 18.95 -13.53
CA GLU A 5 -9.36 17.92 -13.51
C GLU A 5 -8.78 16.51 -13.53
N LEU A 6 -7.68 16.31 -14.26
CA LEU A 6 -6.93 15.05 -14.26
C LEU A 6 -6.34 14.77 -12.87
N ASN A 7 -5.74 15.78 -12.24
CA ASN A 7 -5.18 15.64 -10.89
C ASN A 7 -6.26 15.33 -9.85
N LEU A 8 -7.43 15.96 -9.95
CA LEU A 8 -8.56 15.68 -9.07
C LEU A 8 -9.08 14.25 -9.26
N ALA A 9 -9.17 13.79 -10.51
CA ALA A 9 -9.59 12.43 -10.84
C ALA A 9 -8.61 11.38 -10.27
N ILE A 10 -7.30 11.61 -10.40
CA ILE A 10 -6.27 10.72 -9.84
C ILE A 10 -6.33 10.71 -8.31
N ALA A 11 -6.48 11.87 -7.67
CA ALA A 11 -6.60 11.98 -6.22
C ALA A 11 -7.82 11.22 -5.68
N LEU A 12 -8.98 11.38 -6.33
CA LEU A 12 -10.21 10.66 -5.99
C LEU A 12 -10.06 9.14 -6.19
N MET A 13 -9.38 8.71 -7.26
CA MET A 13 -9.11 7.30 -7.53
C MET A 13 -8.22 6.67 -6.44
N LEU A 14 -7.17 7.38 -6.01
CA LEU A 14 -6.29 6.92 -4.93
C LEU A 14 -7.02 6.87 -3.58
N LEU A 15 -7.82 7.89 -3.26
CA LEU A 15 -8.66 7.89 -2.06
C LEU A 15 -9.66 6.73 -2.05
N ALA A 16 -10.35 6.49 -3.16
CA ALA A 16 -11.28 5.37 -3.31
C ALA A 16 -10.55 4.02 -3.12
N THR A 17 -9.35 3.87 -3.68
CA THR A 17 -8.54 2.66 -3.54
C THR A 17 -8.13 2.42 -2.08
N ILE A 18 -7.71 3.47 -1.38
CA ILE A 18 -7.35 3.40 0.05
C ILE A 18 -8.58 3.06 0.91
N SER A 19 -9.72 3.72 0.67
CA SER A 19 -10.96 3.45 1.41
C SER A 19 -11.45 2.02 1.21
N VAL A 20 -11.46 1.52 -0.04
CA VAL A 20 -11.83 0.13 -0.34
C VAL A 20 -10.84 -0.85 0.29
N GLY A 21 -9.54 -0.54 0.24
CA GLY A 21 -8.50 -1.35 0.89
C GLY A 21 -8.70 -1.45 2.40
N LEU A 22 -8.98 -0.33 3.07
CA LEU A 22 -9.21 -0.27 4.52
C LEU A 22 -10.48 -1.04 4.92
N ILE A 23 -11.55 -0.90 4.14
CA ILE A 23 -12.80 -1.65 4.31
C ILE A 23 -12.54 -3.16 4.17
N ARG A 24 -11.75 -3.59 3.17
CA ARG A 24 -11.41 -5.01 2.97
C ARG A 24 -10.50 -5.58 4.05
N VAL A 25 -9.58 -4.80 4.63
CA VAL A 25 -8.74 -5.22 5.77
C VAL A 25 -9.62 -5.56 6.99
N VAL A 26 -10.65 -4.75 7.26
CA VAL A 26 -11.52 -4.93 8.43
C VAL A 26 -12.59 -6.01 8.20
N LEU A 27 -13.20 -6.04 7.00
CA LEU A 27 -14.31 -6.95 6.65
C LEU A 27 -13.87 -8.28 6.03
N GLY A 28 -12.57 -8.51 5.84
CA GLY A 28 -12.05 -9.75 5.26
C GLY A 28 -12.61 -10.99 5.98
N PRO A 29 -13.42 -11.83 5.31
CA PRO A 29 -14.06 -12.98 5.94
C PRO A 29 -13.04 -14.07 6.28
N THR A 30 -11.96 -14.18 5.50
CA THR A 30 -10.87 -15.10 5.77
C THR A 30 -9.59 -14.37 6.20
N PRO A 31 -8.70 -15.04 6.95
CA PRO A 31 -7.35 -14.53 7.23
C PRO A 31 -6.57 -14.18 5.95
N ALA A 32 -6.80 -14.91 4.85
CA ALA A 32 -6.18 -14.65 3.54
C ALA A 32 -6.66 -13.33 2.93
N ASP A 33 -7.97 -13.02 3.01
CA ASP A 33 -8.51 -11.75 2.51
C ASP A 33 -7.93 -10.54 3.26
N ARG A 34 -7.76 -10.67 4.57
CA ARG A 34 -7.16 -9.63 5.42
C ARG A 34 -5.69 -9.41 5.07
N LEU A 35 -4.95 -10.50 4.82
CA LEU A 35 -3.56 -10.42 4.36
C LEU A 35 -3.45 -9.75 2.99
N LEU A 36 -4.28 -10.15 2.02
CA LEU A 36 -4.26 -9.56 0.67
C LEU A 36 -4.57 -8.06 0.72
N ALA A 37 -5.53 -7.66 1.56
CA ALA A 37 -5.85 -6.26 1.77
C ALA A 37 -4.70 -5.50 2.45
N ALA A 38 -4.02 -6.10 3.44
CA ALA A 38 -2.82 -5.53 4.05
C ALA A 38 -1.65 -5.43 3.05
N GLN A 39 -1.50 -6.40 2.15
CA GLN A 39 -0.46 -6.42 1.12
C GLN A 39 -0.67 -5.31 0.08
N LEU A 40 -1.92 -5.07 -0.33
CA LEU A 40 -2.29 -3.93 -1.19
C LEU A 40 -2.01 -2.58 -0.50
N LEU A 41 -2.29 -2.50 0.79
CA LEU A 41 -2.02 -1.30 1.59
C LEU A 41 -0.50 -1.08 1.74
N GLY A 42 0.26 -2.15 1.96
CA GLY A 42 1.72 -2.14 2.04
C GLY A 42 2.38 -1.66 0.74
N THR A 43 1.97 -2.18 -0.43
CA THR A 43 2.53 -1.73 -1.72
C THR A 43 2.16 -0.28 -2.04
N SER A 44 0.94 0.14 -1.70
CA SER A 44 0.51 1.54 -1.86
C SER A 44 1.32 2.47 -0.94
N GLY A 45 1.55 2.08 0.31
CA GLY A 45 2.38 2.83 1.26
C GLY A 45 3.84 2.95 0.81
N ILE A 46 4.41 1.89 0.24
CA ILE A 46 5.75 1.92 -0.38
C ILE A 46 5.79 2.93 -1.53
N GLY A 47 4.78 2.93 -2.41
CA GLY A 47 4.67 3.91 -3.49
C GLY A 47 4.63 5.35 -2.99
N VAL A 48 3.87 5.61 -1.91
CA VAL A 48 3.82 6.93 -1.27
C VAL A 48 5.19 7.34 -0.72
N LEU A 49 5.90 6.45 -0.03
CA LEU A 49 7.23 6.74 0.51
C LEU A 49 8.26 7.06 -0.59
N VAL A 50 8.23 6.32 -1.70
CA VAL A 50 9.12 6.55 -2.86
C VAL A 50 8.82 7.90 -3.52
N VAL A 51 7.54 8.23 -3.75
CA VAL A 51 7.16 9.54 -4.30
C VAL A 51 7.56 10.66 -3.35
N LEU A 52 7.32 10.49 -2.05
CA LEU A 52 7.59 11.51 -1.05
C LEU A 52 9.10 11.75 -0.86
N SER A 53 9.94 10.72 -1.04
CA SER A 53 11.40 10.88 -1.01
C SER A 53 11.88 11.86 -2.08
N SER A 54 11.24 11.85 -3.27
CA SER A 54 11.58 12.77 -4.36
C SER A 54 11.18 14.22 -4.07
N VAL A 55 10.16 14.44 -3.22
CA VAL A 55 9.67 15.79 -2.87
C VAL A 55 10.44 16.36 -1.69
N ILE A 56 10.62 15.56 -0.63
CA ILE A 56 11.26 16.00 0.61
C ILE A 56 12.80 15.93 0.50
N GLN A 57 13.34 15.25 -0.52
CA GLN A 57 14.78 15.11 -0.75
C GLN A 57 15.51 14.44 0.43
N VAL A 58 14.81 13.54 1.13
CA VAL A 58 15.37 12.73 2.23
C VAL A 58 15.56 11.30 1.74
N PRO A 59 16.81 10.86 1.49
CA PRO A 59 17.10 9.53 0.96
C PRO A 59 16.60 8.41 1.88
N ALA A 60 16.55 8.65 3.19
CA ALA A 60 16.10 7.67 4.19
C ALA A 60 14.67 7.17 3.97
N LEU A 61 13.81 7.89 3.23
CA LEU A 61 12.47 7.39 2.89
C LEU A 61 12.54 6.17 1.95
N ILE A 62 13.57 6.08 1.10
CA ILE A 62 13.78 4.91 0.25
C ILE A 62 14.15 3.70 1.11
N ASP A 63 15.00 3.87 2.12
CA ASP A 63 15.36 2.79 3.04
C ASP A 63 14.14 2.27 3.80
N VAL A 64 13.27 3.16 4.28
CA VAL A 64 12.00 2.78 4.92
C VAL A 64 11.09 2.05 3.94
N ALA A 65 11.00 2.51 2.68
CA ALA A 65 10.22 1.85 1.65
C ALA A 65 10.72 0.43 1.37
N LEU A 66 12.03 0.23 1.31
CA LEU A 66 12.66 -1.08 1.12
C LEU A 66 12.40 -2.02 2.31
N VAL A 67 12.50 -1.52 3.54
CA VAL A 67 12.17 -2.30 4.74
C VAL A 67 10.69 -2.71 4.75
N PHE A 68 9.78 -1.80 4.41
CA PHE A 68 8.36 -2.12 4.29
C PHE A 68 8.10 -3.17 3.20
N ALA A 69 8.81 -3.11 2.07
CA ALA A 69 8.70 -4.11 1.01
C ALA A 69 9.13 -5.50 1.49
N LEU A 70 10.25 -5.58 2.23
CA LEU A 70 10.73 -6.83 2.82
C LEU A 70 9.75 -7.38 3.85
N LEU A 71 9.23 -6.53 4.74
CA LEU A 71 8.24 -6.94 5.75
C LEU A 71 6.96 -7.48 5.11
N ALA A 72 6.50 -6.87 4.02
CA ALA A 72 5.32 -7.34 3.31
C ALA A 72 5.55 -8.74 2.70
N ALA A 73 6.71 -8.97 2.08
CA ALA A 73 7.10 -10.29 1.57
C ALA A 73 7.20 -11.35 2.68
N VAL A 74 7.84 -11.01 3.82
CA VAL A 74 7.96 -11.90 4.98
C VAL A 74 6.58 -12.23 5.57
N THR A 75 5.67 -11.25 5.64
CA THR A 75 4.31 -11.47 6.16
C THR A 75 3.56 -12.46 5.27
N THR A 76 3.70 -12.35 3.95
CA THR A 76 3.11 -13.31 3.00
C THR A 76 3.67 -14.72 3.20
N ILE A 77 4.99 -14.88 3.33
CA ILE A 77 5.63 -16.18 3.56
C ILE A 77 5.22 -16.79 4.91
N ALA A 78 5.16 -15.97 5.96
CA ALA A 78 4.76 -16.42 7.30
C ALA A 78 3.31 -16.92 7.32
N PHE A 79 2.43 -16.29 6.54
CA PHE A 79 1.04 -16.69 6.42
C PHE A 79 0.87 -18.02 5.68
N THR A 80 1.54 -18.19 4.53
CA THR A 80 1.48 -19.45 3.77
C THR A 80 2.07 -20.63 4.54
N ARG A 81 3.01 -20.39 5.46
CA ARG A 81 3.55 -21.44 6.33
C ARG A 81 2.64 -21.81 7.50
N LYS A 82 1.73 -20.92 7.92
CA LYS A 82 0.81 -21.14 9.06
C LYS A 82 -0.45 -21.92 8.69
N HIS A 83 -0.75 -22.04 7.39
CA HIS A 83 -1.85 -22.82 6.85
C HIS A 83 -1.29 -23.84 5.83
N PRO A 84 -0.99 -25.09 6.23
CA PRO A 84 -0.69 -26.17 5.28
C PRO A 84 -1.90 -26.52 4.40
#